data_AF-A0A975N9P6-F1
#
_entry.id   AF-A0A975N9P6-F1
#
_cell.length_a   1.000
_cell.length_b   1.000
_cell.length_c   1.000
_cell.angle_alpha   90.00
_cell.angle_beta   90.00
_cell.angle_gamma   90.00
#
_symmetry.space_group_name_H-M   'P 1'
#
loop_
_entity.id
_entity.type
_entity.pdbx_description
1 polymer ?
#
loop_
_entity_poly.entity_id
_entity_poly.type
_entity_poly.pdbx_seq_one_letter_code
_entity_poly.pdbx_strand_id
1 'polypeptide(L)'
;MSTKFNYSAVFSEAEFDEGASFDMVEASLAAWFNETKFHGDAWFDGTNFNETRFDNAKFDGDARFVNTKFSGETEFTATEFSGNTVFDEATFGGDARFTDVKFSREALFDGAKFSGDVPDEVRAQ
;
A
#
# COMPACT_ATOMS: atom_id res chain seq x y z
N MET A 1 -3.11 13.71 -15.65
CA MET A 1 -3.14 14.67 -14.53
C MET A 1 -2.90 13.86 -13.27
N SER A 2 -2.06 14.31 -12.35
CA SER A 2 -1.93 13.68 -11.03
C SER A 2 -2.94 14.30 -10.06
N THR A 3 -3.59 13.48 -9.25
CA THR A 3 -4.46 13.93 -8.15
C THR A 3 -3.57 14.28 -6.96
N LYS A 4 -3.81 15.41 -6.30
CA LYS A 4 -3.01 15.86 -5.16
C LYS A 4 -3.88 16.16 -3.94
N PHE A 5 -3.55 15.54 -2.81
CA PHE A 5 -4.10 15.86 -1.50
C PHE A 5 -3.09 16.72 -0.74
N ASN A 6 -3.40 18.01 -0.58
CA ASN A 6 -2.52 18.96 0.13
C ASN A 6 -2.57 18.80 1.65
N TYR A 7 -3.59 18.11 2.16
CA TYR A 7 -3.76 17.76 3.56
C TYR A 7 -3.87 16.24 3.68
N SER A 8 -4.00 15.74 4.91
CA SER A 8 -4.19 14.31 5.12
C SER A 8 -5.42 13.81 4.36
N ALA A 9 -5.25 12.71 3.64
CA ALA A 9 -6.33 12.03 2.93
C ALA A 9 -6.82 10.87 3.81
N VAL A 10 -8.11 10.87 4.14
CA VAL A 10 -8.68 9.87 5.05
C VAL A 10 -9.70 9.04 4.29
N PHE A 11 -9.41 7.75 4.21
CA PHE A 11 -10.26 6.70 3.63
C PHE A 11 -10.56 5.60 4.65
N SER A 12 -10.18 5.78 5.91
CA SER A 12 -10.39 4.78 6.95
C SER A 12 -11.85 4.32 7.01
N GLU A 13 -12.06 3.02 7.18
CA GLU A 13 -13.38 2.36 7.18
C GLU A 13 -14.17 2.47 5.87
N ALA A 14 -13.57 2.98 4.79
CA ALA A 14 -14.25 3.04 3.49
C ALA A 14 -14.40 1.64 2.88
N GLU A 15 -15.44 1.49 2.06
CA GLU A 15 -15.68 0.30 1.24
C GLU A 15 -15.70 0.72 -0.23
N PHE A 16 -14.86 0.06 -1.05
CA PHE A 16 -14.82 0.20 -2.49
C PHE A 16 -15.33 -1.11 -3.11
N ASP A 17 -16.59 -1.13 -3.51
CA ASP A 17 -17.29 -2.33 -4.01
C ASP A 17 -16.74 -2.83 -5.35
N GLU A 18 -16.22 -1.92 -6.16
CA GLU A 18 -15.63 -2.19 -7.47
C GLU A 18 -14.14 -1.81 -7.45
N GLY A 19 -13.48 -1.90 -8.60
CA GLY A 19 -12.09 -1.48 -8.73
C GLY A 19 -11.87 -0.01 -8.31
N ALA A 20 -10.80 0.25 -7.56
CA ALA A 20 -10.42 1.56 -7.05
C ALA A 20 -9.01 1.94 -7.53
N SER A 21 -8.89 3.08 -8.22
CA SER A 21 -7.61 3.61 -8.67
C SER A 21 -7.24 4.87 -7.89
N PHE A 22 -6.03 4.83 -7.33
CA PHE A 22 -5.29 5.90 -6.70
C PHE A 22 -3.98 6.15 -7.44
N ASP A 23 -3.88 5.74 -8.71
CA ASP A 23 -2.65 5.85 -9.48
C ASP A 23 -2.20 7.31 -9.59
N MET A 24 -0.89 7.51 -9.54
CA MET A 24 -0.25 8.82 -9.71
C MET A 24 -0.76 9.88 -8.71
N VAL A 25 -1.24 9.46 -7.55
CA VAL A 25 -1.65 10.37 -6.47
C VAL A 25 -0.42 10.95 -5.78
N GLU A 26 -0.49 12.22 -5.37
CA GLU A 26 0.45 12.83 -4.43
C GLU A 26 -0.28 13.13 -3.11
N ALA A 27 0.00 12.36 -2.06
CA ALA A 27 -0.44 12.64 -0.70
C ALA A 27 0.66 13.42 0.04
N SER A 28 0.50 14.73 0.16
CA SER A 28 1.56 15.60 0.71
C SER A 28 1.77 15.40 2.22
N LEU A 29 0.72 15.00 2.93
CA LEU A 29 0.75 14.62 4.35
C LEU A 29 0.35 13.13 4.46
N ALA A 30 -0.33 12.74 5.53
CA ALA A 30 -0.70 11.35 5.75
C ALA A 30 -1.82 10.87 4.81
N ALA A 31 -1.78 9.59 4.43
CA ALA A 31 -2.90 8.91 3.80
C ALA A 31 -3.33 7.72 4.69
N TRP A 32 -4.58 7.72 5.14
CA TRP A 32 -5.10 6.69 6.04
C TRP A 32 -6.11 5.80 5.32
N PHE A 33 -5.81 4.50 5.26
CA PHE A 33 -6.64 3.44 4.71
C PHE A 33 -6.91 2.36 5.75
N ASN A 34 -6.88 2.71 7.03
CA ASN A 34 -7.10 1.75 8.11
C ASN A 34 -8.50 1.16 8.00
N GLU A 35 -8.66 -0.14 8.19
CA GLU A 35 -9.95 -0.84 8.13
C GLU A 35 -10.69 -0.67 6.80
N THR A 36 -10.00 -0.22 5.74
CA THR A 36 -10.60 -0.05 4.40
C THR A 36 -10.77 -1.40 3.73
N LYS A 37 -11.86 -1.57 2.98
CA LYS A 37 -12.11 -2.76 2.18
C LYS A 37 -12.12 -2.42 0.69
N PHE A 38 -11.25 -3.06 -0.06
CA PHE A 38 -11.23 -3.03 -1.51
C PHE A 38 -11.76 -4.37 -2.02
N HIS A 39 -13.02 -4.39 -2.47
CA HIS A 39 -13.66 -5.60 -2.97
C HIS A 39 -13.23 -5.94 -4.39
N GLY A 40 -12.98 -4.92 -5.22
CA GLY A 40 -12.33 -5.06 -6.52
C GLY A 40 -10.82 -4.85 -6.46
N ASP A 41 -10.20 -4.75 -7.64
CA ASP A 41 -8.76 -4.46 -7.75
C ASP A 41 -8.44 -3.06 -7.22
N ALA A 42 -7.30 -2.90 -6.54
CA ALA A 42 -6.84 -1.64 -5.98
C ALA A 42 -5.49 -1.24 -6.58
N TRP A 43 -5.44 -0.10 -7.26
CA TRP A 43 -4.24 0.37 -7.97
C TRP A 43 -3.68 1.64 -7.34
N PHE A 44 -2.40 1.61 -6.98
CA PHE A 44 -1.64 2.72 -6.38
C PHE A 44 -0.36 3.00 -7.16
N ASP A 45 -0.32 2.63 -8.44
CA ASP A 45 0.88 2.67 -9.26
C ASP A 45 1.39 4.10 -9.43
N GLY A 46 2.68 4.30 -9.22
CA GLY A 46 3.35 5.61 -9.31
C GLY A 46 2.94 6.63 -8.24
N THR A 47 2.20 6.21 -7.21
CA THR A 47 1.75 7.10 -6.13
C THR A 47 2.89 7.52 -5.22
N ASN A 48 2.85 8.77 -4.77
CA ASN A 48 3.77 9.30 -3.76
C ASN A 48 3.01 9.49 -2.45
N PHE A 49 3.29 8.59 -1.52
CA PHE A 49 2.85 8.65 -0.14
C PHE A 49 3.91 9.30 0.74
N ASN A 50 3.47 10.07 1.73
CA ASN A 50 4.31 10.48 2.84
C ASN A 50 4.17 9.44 3.96
N GLU A 51 3.53 9.76 5.09
CA GLU A 51 3.08 8.77 6.08
C GLU A 51 1.85 8.04 5.53
N THR A 52 1.79 6.71 5.62
CA THR A 52 0.63 5.95 5.14
C THR A 52 0.36 4.72 5.98
N ARG A 53 -0.92 4.43 6.21
CA ARG A 53 -1.34 3.26 6.98
C ARG A 53 -2.46 2.51 6.29
N PHE A 54 -2.33 1.20 6.27
CA PHE A 54 -3.31 0.23 5.79
C PHE A 54 -3.69 -0.75 6.91
N ASP A 55 -3.58 -0.34 8.17
CA ASP A 55 -3.77 -1.26 9.29
C ASP A 55 -5.19 -1.87 9.26
N ASN A 56 -5.29 -3.19 9.35
CA ASN A 56 -6.53 -3.97 9.23
C ASN A 56 -7.27 -3.79 7.89
N ALA A 57 -6.62 -3.23 6.85
CA ALA A 57 -7.22 -3.13 5.52
C ALA A 57 -7.35 -4.51 4.88
N LYS A 58 -8.33 -4.64 3.97
CA LYS A 58 -8.60 -5.85 3.21
C LYS A 58 -8.62 -5.56 1.73
N PHE A 59 -7.82 -6.32 0.98
CA PHE A 59 -7.76 -6.29 -0.46
C PHE A 59 -8.26 -7.64 -0.98
N ASP A 60 -9.52 -7.71 -1.39
CA ASP A 60 -10.14 -8.94 -1.88
C ASP A 60 -9.68 -9.25 -3.32
N GLY A 61 -9.54 -8.20 -4.14
CA GLY A 61 -8.97 -8.24 -5.50
C GLY A 61 -7.45 -8.10 -5.53
N ASP A 62 -6.90 -7.91 -6.73
CA ASP A 62 -5.45 -7.70 -6.91
C ASP A 62 -5.06 -6.29 -6.41
N ALA A 63 -3.88 -6.18 -5.77
CA ALA A 63 -3.36 -4.93 -5.25
C ALA A 63 -2.01 -4.58 -5.89
N ARG A 64 -1.91 -3.39 -6.51
CA ARG A 64 -0.66 -2.94 -7.16
C ARG A 64 -0.15 -1.63 -6.57
N PHE A 65 1.15 -1.63 -6.29
CA PHE A 65 1.94 -0.53 -5.75
C PHE A 65 3.24 -0.36 -6.57
N VAL A 66 3.15 -0.54 -7.89
CA VAL A 66 4.32 -0.56 -8.77
C VAL A 66 4.87 0.85 -8.92
N ASN A 67 6.19 1.02 -8.76
CA ASN A 67 6.85 2.32 -8.72
C ASN A 67 6.26 3.28 -7.66
N THR A 68 5.54 2.78 -6.64
CA THR A 68 5.00 3.61 -5.56
C THR A 68 6.13 4.04 -4.64
N LYS A 69 6.12 5.30 -4.22
CA LYS A 69 7.07 5.85 -3.27
C LYS A 69 6.39 6.10 -1.94
N PHE A 70 6.78 5.32 -0.94
CA PHE A 70 6.42 5.48 0.45
C PHE A 70 7.52 6.28 1.15
N SER A 71 7.38 7.62 1.18
CA SER A 71 8.46 8.51 1.61
C SER A 71 8.61 8.61 3.14
N GLY A 72 7.54 8.35 3.88
CA GLY A 72 7.50 8.36 5.34
C GLY A 72 7.27 6.97 5.93
N GLU A 73 6.86 6.94 7.20
CA GLU A 73 6.48 5.68 7.87
C GLU A 73 5.30 5.02 7.15
N THR A 74 5.40 3.71 6.92
CA THR A 74 4.38 2.92 6.24
C THR A 74 4.04 1.67 7.03
N GLU A 75 2.76 1.50 7.35
CA GLU A 75 2.27 0.39 8.17
C GLU A 75 1.20 -0.42 7.43
N PHE A 76 1.38 -1.74 7.40
CA PHE A 76 0.43 -2.73 6.91
C PHE A 76 0.03 -3.71 8.03
N THR A 77 -0.19 -3.24 9.26
CA THR A 77 -0.42 -4.14 10.39
C THR A 77 -1.70 -4.94 10.21
N ALA A 78 -1.64 -6.27 10.33
CA ALA A 78 -2.79 -7.16 10.15
C ALA A 78 -3.57 -6.94 8.83
N THR A 79 -2.87 -6.49 7.77
CA THR A 79 -3.47 -6.32 6.44
C THR A 79 -3.64 -7.67 5.75
N GLU A 80 -4.80 -7.88 5.11
CA GLU A 80 -5.10 -9.08 4.35
C GLU A 80 -5.11 -8.77 2.84
N PHE A 81 -4.21 -9.40 2.09
CA PHE A 81 -4.23 -9.43 0.63
C PHE A 81 -4.71 -10.81 0.15
N SER A 82 -5.88 -10.84 -0.47
CA SER A 82 -6.50 -12.07 -1.00
C SER A 82 -6.16 -12.32 -2.47
N GLY A 83 -5.98 -11.24 -3.24
CA GLY A 83 -5.48 -11.26 -4.63
C GLY A 83 -3.96 -11.32 -4.72
N ASN A 84 -3.43 -11.21 -5.94
CA ASN A 84 -2.00 -11.02 -6.15
C ASN A 84 -1.60 -9.61 -5.69
N THR A 85 -0.43 -9.49 -5.06
CA THR A 85 0.08 -8.20 -4.59
C THR A 85 1.41 -7.89 -5.26
N VAL A 86 1.57 -6.67 -5.77
CA VAL A 86 2.80 -6.29 -6.48
C VAL A 86 3.34 -4.98 -5.95
N PHE A 87 4.53 -5.02 -5.36
CA PHE A 87 5.33 -3.88 -4.90
C PHE A 87 6.59 -3.69 -5.74
N ASP A 88 6.63 -4.21 -6.96
CA ASP A 88 7.80 -4.12 -7.84
C ASP A 88 8.23 -2.66 -8.04
N GLU A 89 9.54 -2.43 -7.93
CA GLU A 89 10.19 -1.11 -7.99
C GLU A 89 9.65 -0.09 -6.96
N ALA A 90 8.87 -0.51 -5.97
CA ALA A 90 8.42 0.36 -4.89
C ALA A 90 9.61 0.80 -4.02
N THR A 91 9.54 2.02 -3.50
CA THR A 91 10.56 2.56 -2.59
C THR A 91 9.94 2.90 -1.25
N PHE A 92 10.40 2.22 -0.21
CA PHE A 92 10.11 2.49 1.20
C PHE A 92 11.25 3.32 1.78
N GLY A 93 11.05 4.64 1.80
CA GLY A 93 12.02 5.64 2.25
C GLY A 93 12.03 5.88 3.76
N GLY A 94 10.93 5.61 4.45
CA GLY A 94 10.87 5.52 5.92
C GLY A 94 10.79 4.07 6.41
N ASP A 95 10.52 3.90 7.70
CA ASP A 95 10.27 2.59 8.30
C ASP A 95 9.03 1.95 7.65
N ALA A 96 9.18 0.73 7.15
CA ALA A 96 8.10 -0.06 6.58
C ALA A 96 7.81 -1.27 7.46
N ARG A 97 6.58 -1.41 7.94
CA ARG A 97 6.16 -2.48 8.85
C ARG A 97 5.09 -3.35 8.19
N PHE A 98 5.37 -4.64 8.08
CA PHE A 98 4.48 -5.67 7.53
C PHE A 98 4.06 -6.69 8.60
N THR A 99 3.85 -6.21 9.83
CA THR A 99 3.50 -7.04 10.98
C THR A 99 2.17 -7.77 10.77
N ASP A 100 2.16 -9.09 10.95
CA ASP A 100 0.98 -9.95 10.81
C ASP A 100 0.26 -9.80 9.44
N VAL A 101 0.98 -9.39 8.39
CA VAL A 101 0.42 -9.32 7.03
C VAL A 101 0.17 -10.72 6.51
N LYS A 102 -0.95 -10.89 5.82
CA LYS A 102 -1.28 -12.13 5.13
C LYS A 102 -1.38 -11.90 3.63
N PHE A 103 -0.49 -12.54 2.88
CA PHE A 103 -0.61 -12.71 1.43
C PHE A 103 -1.19 -14.08 1.13
N SER A 104 -2.39 -14.13 0.54
CA SER A 104 -3.06 -15.39 0.20
C SER A 104 -2.69 -15.93 -1.18
N ARG A 105 -2.08 -15.07 -2.02
CA ARG A 105 -1.49 -15.40 -3.32
C ARG A 105 -0.07 -14.85 -3.40
N GLU A 106 0.49 -14.82 -4.59
CA GLU A 106 1.83 -14.33 -4.86
C GLU A 106 1.96 -12.85 -4.46
N ALA A 107 3.06 -12.52 -3.78
CA ALA A 107 3.41 -11.15 -3.46
C ALA A 107 4.82 -10.87 -4.01
N LEU A 108 4.90 -9.95 -4.98
CA LEU A 108 6.13 -9.63 -5.69
C LEU A 108 6.72 -8.32 -5.16
N PHE A 109 8.04 -8.33 -4.96
CA PHE A 109 8.81 -7.19 -4.46
C PHE A 109 10.07 -6.98 -5.34
N ASP A 110 10.00 -7.32 -6.63
CA ASP A 110 11.15 -7.28 -7.52
C ASP A 110 11.65 -5.85 -7.67
N GLY A 111 12.92 -5.60 -7.34
CA GLY A 111 13.51 -4.27 -7.37
C GLY A 111 13.02 -3.32 -6.26
N ALA A 112 12.17 -3.78 -5.34
CA ALA A 112 11.72 -2.98 -4.20
C ALA A 112 12.90 -2.59 -3.29
N LYS A 113 12.87 -1.37 -2.77
CA LYS A 113 13.94 -0.79 -1.96
C LYS A 113 13.43 -0.38 -0.60
N PHE A 114 14.14 -0.79 0.44
CA PHE A 114 13.87 -0.43 1.83
C PHE A 114 15.07 0.36 2.38
N SER A 115 14.82 1.54 2.93
CA SER A 115 15.86 2.35 3.59
C SER A 115 16.20 1.82 4.98
N GLY A 116 15.21 1.26 5.68
CA GLY A 116 15.34 0.55 6.94
C GLY A 116 15.50 -0.96 6.75
N ASP A 117 15.19 -1.70 7.81
CA ASP A 117 15.21 -3.16 7.77
C ASP A 117 14.19 -3.70 6.77
N VAL A 118 14.62 -4.65 5.94
CA VAL A 118 13.70 -5.38 5.06
C VAL A 118 12.82 -6.29 5.94
N PRO A 119 11.48 -6.23 5.83
CA PRO A 119 10.59 -7.09 6.60
C PRO A 119 10.82 -8.57 6.32
N ASP A 120 10.64 -9.42 7.32
CA ASP A 120 10.84 -10.87 7.17
C ASP A 120 9.82 -11.50 6.21
N GLU A 121 8.61 -10.92 6.14
CA GLU A 121 7.54 -11.30 5.20
C GLU A 121 7.96 -11.10 3.74
N VAL A 122 8.82 -10.11 3.48
CA VAL A 122 9.37 -9.82 2.14
C VAL A 122 10.53 -10.76 1.82
N ARG A 123 11.36 -11.09 2.82
CA ARG A 123 12.51 -12.00 2.66
C ARG A 123 12.12 -13.46 2.44
N ALA A 124 10.90 -13.84 2.83
CA ALA A 124 10.40 -15.20 2.77
C ALA A 124 9.81 -15.61 1.40
N GLN A 125 9.74 -14.68 0.44
CA GLN A 125 9.26 -14.90 -0.94
C GLN A 125 10.36 -15.43 -1.86
#